data_AF-A0A3A9EKL5-F1
#
_entry.id   AF-A0A3A9EKL5-F1
#
_cell.length_a   1.000
_cell.length_b   1.000
_cell.length_c   1.000
_cell.angle_alpha   90.00
_cell.angle_beta   90.00
_cell.angle_gamma   90.00
#
_symmetry.space_group_name_H-M   'P 1'
#
loop_
_entity.id
_entity.type
_entity.pdbx_description
1 polymer ?
#
loop_
_entity_poly.entity_id
_entity_poly.type
_entity_poly.pdbx_seq_one_letter_code
_entity_poly.pdbx_strand_id
1 'polypeptide(L)' 'MNFSVCGIDCDVCKFKTERNCAGCKAIQGQVFWGSCELYACNAGKGQEHCGKCPEFPCDKLKEWAAAENPERIDNLRGL' A
#
# COMPACT_ATOMS: atom_id res chain seq x y z
N MET A 1 -12.34 -5.87 -4.07
CA MET A 1 -11.08 -5.11 -4.06
C MET A 1 -10.31 -5.53 -2.84
N ASN A 2 -9.10 -6.03 -3.03
CA ASN A 2 -8.23 -6.50 -1.95
C ASN A 2 -7.14 -5.46 -1.71
N PHE A 3 -7.50 -4.38 -1.01
CA PHE A 3 -6.59 -3.28 -0.79
C PHE A 3 -5.46 -3.64 0.20
N SER A 4 -4.24 -3.35 -0.23
CA SER A 4 -3.07 -3.23 0.64
C SER A 4 -3.22 -2.06 1.60
N VAL A 5 -2.36 -2.00 2.61
CA VAL A 5 -2.34 -0.92 3.61
C VAL A 5 -2.17 0.47 2.99
N CYS A 6 -1.55 0.55 1.80
CA CYS A 6 -1.35 1.81 1.08
C CYS A 6 -2.40 2.11 0.02
N GLY A 7 -3.48 1.33 -0.08
CA GLY A 7 -4.57 1.56 -1.06
C GLY A 7 -4.36 0.93 -2.43
N ILE A 8 -3.25 0.21 -2.67
CA ILE A 8 -3.11 -0.61 -3.89
C ILE A 8 -4.07 -1.79 -3.84
N ASP A 9 -4.85 -1.98 -4.88
CA ASP A 9 -5.64 -3.21 -5.03
C ASP A 9 -4.73 -4.35 -5.50
N CYS A 10 -4.51 -5.32 -4.61
CA CYS A 10 -3.71 -6.50 -4.91
C CYS A 10 -4.37 -7.39 -5.97
N ASP A 11 -5.69 -7.31 -6.19
CA ASP A 11 -6.37 -8.15 -7.18
C ASP A 11 -6.03 -7.77 -8.61
N VAL A 12 -5.66 -6.51 -8.86
CA VAL A 12 -5.26 -6.00 -10.19
C VAL A 12 -3.77 -5.68 -10.28
N CYS A 13 -3.01 -5.91 -9.21
CA CYS A 13 -1.56 -5.71 -9.19
C CYS A 13 -0.86 -6.75 -10.08
N LYS A 14 -0.17 -6.29 -11.14
CA LYS A 14 0.54 -7.16 -12.10
C LYS A 14 1.53 -8.13 -11.44
N PHE A 15 2.16 -7.71 -10.33
CA PHE A 15 3.15 -8.51 -9.62
C PHE A 15 2.55 -9.73 -8.89
N LYS A 16 1.23 -9.74 -8.63
CA LYS A 16 0.53 -10.93 -8.14
C LYS A 16 0.75 -12.11 -9.09
N THR A 17 0.65 -11.87 -10.40
CA THR A 17 0.88 -12.88 -11.44
C THR A 17 2.37 -12.98 -11.82
N GLU A 18 3.01 -11.86 -12.17
CA GLU A 18 4.39 -11.86 -12.72
C GLU A 18 5.44 -12.39 -11.73
N ARG A 19 5.19 -12.23 -10.42
CA ARG A 19 6.11 -12.62 -9.34
C ARG A 19 5.53 -13.65 -8.40
N ASN A 20 4.37 -14.22 -8.72
CA ASN A 20 3.62 -15.13 -7.84
C ASN A 20 3.47 -14.56 -6.41
N CYS A 21 3.19 -13.25 -6.32
CA CYS A 21 3.13 -12.55 -5.05
C CYS A 21 1.82 -12.86 -4.30
N ALA A 22 1.92 -13.28 -3.04
CA ALA A 22 0.76 -13.61 -2.20
C ALA A 22 -0.06 -12.39 -1.72
N GLY A 23 0.38 -11.17 -2.05
CA GLY A 23 -0.26 -9.91 -1.67
C GLY A 23 0.40 -9.25 -0.45
N CYS A 24 0.39 -7.91 -0.41
CA CYS A 24 1.20 -7.11 0.53
C CYS A 24 0.98 -7.45 2.01
N LYS A 25 -0.26 -7.74 2.41
CA LYS A 25 -0.60 -8.13 3.78
C LYS A 25 -0.06 -9.52 4.14
N ALA A 26 -0.17 -10.48 3.22
CA ALA A 26 0.30 -11.85 3.42
C ALA A 26 1.83 -11.93 3.52
N ILE A 27 2.54 -11.15 2.71
CA ILE A 27 4.01 -11.08 2.71
C ILE A 27 4.56 -10.07 3.73
N GLN A 28 3.71 -9.44 4.53
CA GLN A 28 4.10 -8.43 5.53
C GLN A 28 5.01 -7.31 4.96
N GLY A 29 4.71 -6.87 3.74
CA GLY A 29 5.50 -5.84 3.05
C GLY A 29 6.86 -6.30 2.52
N GLN A 30 7.22 -7.58 2.62
CA GLN A 30 8.43 -8.16 2.02
C GLN A 30 8.20 -8.48 0.54
N VAL A 31 8.32 -7.44 -0.30
CA VAL A 31 8.13 -7.50 -1.75
C VAL A 31 9.41 -7.91 -2.47
N PHE A 32 9.34 -8.19 -3.78
CA PHE A 32 10.50 -8.72 -4.51
C PHE A 32 11.71 -7.79 -4.56
N TRP A 33 11.52 -6.48 -4.35
CA TRP A 33 12.58 -5.48 -4.27
C TRP A 33 13.04 -5.17 -2.83
N GLY A 34 12.58 -5.95 -1.85
CA GLY A 34 12.91 -5.78 -0.43
C GLY A 34 11.72 -5.35 0.42
N SER A 35 11.98 -4.59 1.48
CA SER A 35 10.94 -4.13 2.41
C SER A 35 10.21 -2.89 1.90
N CYS A 36 8.88 -2.94 1.85
CA CYS A 36 8.04 -1.81 1.46
C CYS A 36 7.95 -0.75 2.58
N GLU A 37 8.44 0.46 2.31
CA GLU A 37 8.45 1.56 3.27
C GLU A 37 7.07 2.00 3.75
N LEU A 38 6.07 2.03 2.87
CA LEU A 38 4.70 2.39 3.25
C LEU A 38 4.10 1.35 4.18
N TYR A 39 4.40 0.06 3.94
CA TYR A 39 3.94 -1.01 4.82
C TYR A 39 4.60 -0.92 6.19
N ALA A 40 5.93 -0.75 6.23
CA ALA A 40 6.68 -0.60 7.47
C ALA A 40 6.21 0.63 8.27
N CYS A 41 5.98 1.77 7.61
CA CYS A 41 5.46 2.98 8.23
C CYS A 41 4.07 2.75 8.84
N ASN A 42 3.17 2.12 8.07
CA ASN A 42 1.82 1.81 8.53
C ASN A 42 1.82 0.86 9.75
N ALA A 43 2.59 -0.22 9.67
CA ALA A 43 2.73 -1.19 10.75
C ALA A 43 3.32 -0.55 12.02
N GLY A 44 4.36 0.29 11.87
CA GLY A 44 4.96 1.02 13.00
C GLY A 44 4.00 2.01 13.66
N LYS A 45 3.02 2.55 12.93
CA LYS A 45 1.93 3.39 13.47
C LYS A 45 0.78 2.58 14.08
N GLY A 46 0.77 1.24 13.94
CA GLY A 46 -0.27 0.38 14.51
C GLY A 46 -1.67 0.59 13.89
N GLN A 47 -1.74 1.14 12.69
CA GLN A 47 -2.99 1.49 12.01
C GLN A 47 -3.36 0.43 10.95
N GLU A 48 -4.64 0.31 10.62
CA GLU A 48 -5.12 -0.71 9.67
C GLU A 48 -4.66 -0.43 8.23
N HIS A 49 -4.71 0.84 7.81
CA HIS A 49 -4.27 1.30 6.51
C HIS A 49 -3.87 2.79 6.57
N CYS A 50 -3.15 3.27 5.56
CA CYS A 50 -2.63 4.63 5.49
C CYS A 50 -3.74 5.70 5.50
N GLY A 51 -4.98 5.32 5.17
CA GLY A 51 -6.17 6.17 5.22
C GLY A 51 -6.59 6.56 6.65
N LYS A 52 -6.17 5.79 7.65
CA LYS A 52 -6.36 6.13 9.07
C LYS A 52 -5.22 6.95 9.67
N CYS A 53 -4.23 7.34 8.85
CA CYS A 53 -3.13 8.19 9.30
C CYS A 53 -3.69 9.58 9.67
N PRO A 54 -3.34 10.16 10.83
CA PRO A 54 -3.81 11.49 11.23
C PRO A 54 -3.46 12.60 10.22
N GLU A 55 -2.37 12.39 9.49
CA GLU A 55 -1.87 13.30 8.46
C GLU A 55 -2.38 12.95 7.05
N PHE A 56 -3.38 12.07 6.92
CA PHE A 56 -3.82 11.56 5.62
C PHE A 56 -4.43 12.64 4.70
N PRO A 57 -4.04 12.70 3.41
CA PRO A 57 -2.91 11.98 2.80
C PRO A 57 -1.58 12.61 3.23
N CYS A 58 -0.69 11.81 3.82
CA CYS A 58 0.62 12.29 4.28
C CYS A 58 1.60 12.41 3.12
N ASP A 59 2.67 13.17 3.29
CA ASP A 59 3.59 13.48 2.19
C ASP A 59 4.26 12.23 1.62
N LYS A 60 4.69 11.29 2.47
CA LYS A 60 5.22 9.98 2.01
C LYS A 60 4.23 9.24 1.12
N LEU A 61 2.93 9.25 1.45
CA LEU A 61 1.92 8.60 0.60
C LEU A 61 1.72 9.36 -0.72
N LYS A 62 1.73 10.70 -0.69
CA LYS A 62 1.64 11.53 -1.90
C LYS A 62 2.81 11.30 -2.84
N GLU A 63 4.03 11.21 -2.32
CA GLU A 63 5.24 10.95 -3.12
C GLU A 63 5.12 9.61 -3.87
N TRP A 64 4.70 8.55 -3.19
CA TRP A 64 4.47 7.24 -3.81
C TRP A 64 3.32 7.25 -4.82
N ALA A 65 2.24 8.00 -4.53
CA ALA A 65 1.10 8.13 -5.43
C ALA A 65 1.46 8.89 -6.71
N ALA A 66 2.29 9.94 -6.60
CA ALA A 66 2.73 10.74 -7.75
C ALA A 66 3.65 9.96 -8.71
N ALA A 67 4.39 8.96 -8.23
CA ALA A 67 5.32 8.20 -9.04
C ALA A 67 4.63 7.21 -9.98
N GLU A 68 3.86 6.24 -9.46
CA GLU A 68 3.38 5.13 -10.29
C GLU A 68 1.97 4.62 -9.94
N ASN A 69 1.24 5.23 -9.00
CA ASN A 69 -0.05 4.72 -8.55
C ASN A 69 -0.92 5.80 -7.86
N PRO A 70 -1.44 6.78 -8.61
CA PRO A 70 -2.24 7.87 -8.05
C PRO A 70 -3.53 7.37 -7.37
N GLU A 71 -4.06 6.24 -7.82
CA GLU A 71 -5.32 5.64 -7.33
C GLU A 71 -5.27 5.23 -5.85
N ARG A 72 -4.06 5.10 -5.26
CA ARG A 72 -3.87 4.74 -3.85
C ARG A 72 -4.66 5.66 -2.91
N ILE A 73 -4.62 6.96 -3.16
CA ILE A 73 -5.25 7.95 -2.28
C ILE A 73 -6.77 7.86 -2.38
N ASP A 74 -7.32 7.78 -3.60
CA ASP A 74 -8.76 7.65 -3.80
C ASP A 74 -9.31 6.34 -3.25
N ASN A 75 -8.60 5.23 -3.44
CA ASN A 75 -8.95 3.95 -2.85
C ASN A 75 -9.01 4.03 -1.32
N LEU A 76 -8.05 4.72 -0.69
CA LEU A 76 -8.03 4.90 0.77
C LEU A 76 -9.14 5.82 1.29
N ARG A 77 -9.65 6.77 0.49
CA ARG A 77 -10.81 7.60 0.86
C ARG A 77 -12.09 6.79 0.95
N GLY A 78 -12.16 5.65 0.27
CA GLY A 78 -13.28 4.71 0.29
C GLY A 78 -13.25 3.69 1.43
N LEU A 79 -12.27 3.75 2.35
CA LEU A 79 -11.99 2.76 3.42
C LEU A 79 -12.10 3.32 4.84
#